data_AF-A0A0J8AXB5-F1
#
_entry.id   AF-A0A0J8AXB5-F1
#
_cell.length_a   1.000
_cell.length_b   1.000
_cell.length_c   1.000
_cell.angle_alpha   90.00
_cell.angle_beta   90.00
_cell.angle_gamma   90.00
#
_symmetry.space_group_name_H-M   'P 1'
#
loop_
_entity.id
_entity.type
_entity.pdbx_description
1 polymer ?
#
loop_
_entity_poly.entity_id
_entity_poly.type
_entity_poly.pdbx_seq_one_letter_code
_entity_poly.pdbx_strand_id
1 'polypeptide(L)'
;LAPNLGWLFAGRVISGICAASISTAYAYIADILPADKRAGAFGMMGAAFGLGFTFGPALGGVLGNIDPHLPFWVAAALSLLNGCYGLFVIPESLPQDKRTAFSWKRANPLAALKLLRSHRNLIGLASIGFLSNLSHVVLNSTFVLYAGYRYQWNERDVGLAMALVGICSMIVQGGLVRPFVRHFGERTALLCGLISGAIGFAIFGLAPTGTVFLIGILFTTVWGMAGPAGMGLMTRCVGADEQGRLQG
;
A
#
# COMPACT_ATOMS: atom_id res chain seq x y z
N LEU A 1 11.01 25.72 1.04
CA LEU A 1 12.36 25.37 0.54
C LEU A 1 13.16 24.80 1.70
N ALA A 2 13.78 23.63 1.53
CA ALA A 2 14.57 22.96 2.58
C ALA A 2 16.04 23.43 2.48
N PRO A 3 16.56 24.24 3.43
CA PRO A 3 17.91 24.80 3.33
C PRO A 3 19.03 23.79 3.59
N ASN A 4 18.72 22.61 4.14
CA ASN A 4 19.68 21.53 4.35
C ASN A 4 18.98 20.15 4.34
N LEU A 5 19.78 19.08 4.28
CA LEU A 5 19.30 17.69 4.30
C LEU A 5 18.47 17.37 5.55
N GLY A 6 18.73 18.04 6.69
CA GLY A 6 17.96 17.89 7.92
C GLY A 6 16.48 18.20 7.76
N TRP A 7 16.13 19.20 6.96
CA TRP A 7 14.74 19.53 6.65
C TRP A 7 14.04 18.47 5.79
N LEU A 8 14.79 17.77 4.93
CA LEU A 8 14.24 16.64 4.18
C LEU A 8 13.96 15.45 5.10
N PHE A 9 14.83 15.18 6.08
CA PHE A 9 14.57 14.17 7.12
C PHE A 9 13.35 14.53 7.96
N ALA A 10 13.25 15.77 8.43
CA ALA A 10 12.08 16.25 9.18
C ALA A 10 10.79 16.10 8.35
N GLY A 11 10.82 16.49 7.07
CA GLY A 11 9.70 16.29 6.16
C GLY A 11 9.31 14.82 5.99
N ARG A 12 10.29 13.90 5.93
CA ARG A 12 10.02 12.45 5.87
C ARG A 12 9.42 11.89 7.15
N VAL A 13 9.84 12.38 8.32
CA VAL A 13 9.22 12.02 9.60
C VAL A 13 7.77 12.44 9.63
N ILE A 14 7.48 13.70 9.28
CA ILE A 14 6.10 14.21 9.22
C ILE A 14 5.27 13.41 8.21
N SER A 15 5.79 13.18 7.01
CA SER A 15 5.13 12.37 5.98
C SER A 15 4.85 10.95 6.47
N GLY A 16 5.75 10.34 7.24
CA GLY A 16 5.56 9.02 7.83
C GLY A 16 4.43 8.99 8.87
N ILE A 17 4.35 10.01 9.72
CA ILE A 17 3.25 10.17 10.69
C ILE A 17 1.92 10.32 9.93
N CYS A 18 1.88 11.13 8.88
CA CYS A 18 0.68 11.33 8.06
C CYS A 18 0.26 10.07 7.30
N ALA A 19 1.19 9.15 6.97
CA ALA A 19 0.87 7.89 6.29
C ALA A 19 -0.04 6.96 7.12
N ALA A 20 -0.14 7.17 8.43
CA ALA A 20 -1.10 6.47 9.30
C ALA A 20 -2.57 6.69 8.87
N SER A 21 -2.86 7.76 8.11
CA SER A 21 -4.20 8.04 7.57
C SER A 21 -4.76 6.88 6.74
N ILE A 22 -3.89 6.11 6.06
CA ILE A 22 -4.29 4.94 5.28
C ILE A 22 -4.88 3.88 6.21
N SER A 23 -4.19 3.56 7.29
CA SER A 23 -4.67 2.58 8.29
C SER A 23 -5.99 3.04 8.92
N THR A 24 -6.09 4.34 9.26
CA THR A 24 -7.33 4.93 9.78
C THR A 24 -8.49 4.82 8.77
N ALA A 25 -8.24 5.01 7.47
CA ALA A 25 -9.26 4.86 6.44
C ALA A 25 -9.76 3.41 6.31
N TYR A 26 -8.86 2.42 6.37
CA TYR A 26 -9.25 1.00 6.39
C TYR A 26 -10.07 0.64 7.63
N ALA A 27 -9.70 1.17 8.81
CA ALA A 27 -10.46 0.99 10.05
C ALA A 27 -11.86 1.61 9.95
N TYR A 28 -11.95 2.86 9.48
CA TYR A 28 -13.23 3.56 9.29
C TYR A 28 -14.19 2.75 8.41
N ILE A 29 -13.72 2.25 7.26
CA ILE A 29 -14.52 1.40 6.36
C ILE A 29 -15.00 0.12 7.07
N ALA A 30 -14.16 -0.48 7.92
CA ALA A 30 -14.52 -1.67 8.67
C ALA A 30 -15.61 -1.38 9.73
N ASP A 31 -15.59 -0.19 10.33
CA ASP A 31 -16.55 0.23 11.36
C ASP A 31 -17.94 0.49 10.77
N ILE A 32 -18.02 1.14 9.60
CA ILE A 32 -19.31 1.57 9.01
C ILE A 32 -19.96 0.52 8.11
N LEU A 33 -19.21 -0.47 7.59
CA LEU A 33 -19.74 -1.47 6.66
C LEU A 33 -19.91 -2.87 7.29
N PRO A 34 -21.02 -3.56 6.96
CA PRO A 34 -21.20 -4.96 7.31
C PRO A 34 -20.21 -5.87 6.55
N ALA A 35 -19.88 -7.02 7.14
CA ALA A 35 -18.77 -7.88 6.73
C ALA A 35 -18.81 -8.33 5.25
N ASP A 36 -20.01 -8.53 4.71
CA ASP A 36 -20.28 -8.92 3.31
C ASP A 36 -19.93 -7.81 2.29
N LYS A 37 -19.96 -6.55 2.72
CA LYS A 37 -19.67 -5.38 1.87
C LYS A 37 -18.23 -4.87 1.99
N ARG A 38 -17.51 -5.21 3.06
CA ARG A 38 -16.12 -4.76 3.32
C ARG A 38 -15.15 -5.07 2.18
N ALA A 39 -15.21 -6.29 1.63
CA ALA A 39 -14.33 -6.71 0.54
C ALA A 39 -14.46 -5.82 -0.71
N GLY A 40 -15.68 -5.33 -1.02
CA GLY A 40 -15.90 -4.41 -2.14
C GLY A 40 -15.29 -3.02 -1.89
N ALA A 41 -15.48 -2.48 -0.68
CA ALA A 41 -14.93 -1.18 -0.31
C ALA A 41 -13.39 -1.18 -0.21
N PHE A 42 -12.79 -2.26 0.32
CA PHE A 42 -11.33 -2.42 0.28
C PHE A 42 -10.79 -2.55 -1.15
N GLY A 43 -11.54 -3.18 -2.06
CA GLY A 43 -11.23 -3.20 -3.49
C GLY A 43 -11.28 -1.80 -4.13
N MET A 44 -12.27 -0.98 -3.77
CA MET A 44 -12.35 0.43 -4.21
C MET A 44 -11.18 1.27 -3.70
N MET A 45 -10.74 1.07 -2.46
CA MET A 45 -9.51 1.68 -1.94
C MET A 45 -8.30 1.30 -2.79
N GLY A 46 -8.15 0.00 -3.11
CA GLY A 46 -7.10 -0.49 -4.00
C GLY A 46 -7.17 0.12 -5.41
N ALA A 47 -8.37 0.29 -5.97
CA ALA A 47 -8.57 0.97 -7.24
C ALA A 47 -8.17 2.46 -7.18
N ALA A 48 -8.51 3.16 -6.10
CA ALA A 48 -8.08 4.55 -5.87
C ALA A 48 -6.55 4.66 -5.77
N PHE A 49 -5.89 3.72 -5.10
CA PHE A 49 -4.42 3.61 -5.11
C PHE A 49 -3.88 3.39 -6.53
N GLY A 50 -4.47 2.48 -7.30
CA GLY A 50 -4.10 2.23 -8.70
C GLY A 50 -4.20 3.49 -9.55
N LEU A 51 -5.31 4.24 -9.44
CA LEU A 51 -5.49 5.53 -10.11
C LEU A 51 -4.41 6.53 -9.69
N GLY A 52 -4.10 6.63 -8.41
CA GLY A 52 -3.02 7.47 -7.90
C GLY A 52 -1.64 7.08 -8.48
N PHE A 53 -1.35 5.79 -8.60
CA PHE A 53 -0.12 5.29 -9.22
C PHE A 53 -0.07 5.50 -10.74
N THR A 54 -1.21 5.47 -11.44
CA THR A 54 -1.28 5.72 -12.89
C THR A 54 -1.14 7.21 -13.21
N PHE A 55 -1.94 8.05 -12.55
CA PHE A 55 -1.98 9.48 -12.84
C PHE A 55 -0.90 10.29 -12.10
N GLY A 56 -0.42 9.81 -10.96
CA GLY A 56 0.57 10.50 -10.13
C GLY A 56 1.88 10.81 -10.86
N PRO A 57 2.59 9.82 -11.44
CA PRO A 57 3.81 10.07 -12.21
C PRO A 57 3.57 10.91 -13.46
N ALA A 58 2.42 10.72 -14.14
CA ALA A 58 2.08 11.50 -15.32
C ALA A 58 1.88 12.99 -14.98
N LEU A 59 1.07 13.30 -13.96
CA LEU A 59 0.85 14.67 -13.48
C LEU A 59 2.14 15.25 -12.89
N GLY A 60 2.88 14.46 -12.10
CA GLY A 60 4.14 14.86 -11.49
C GLY A 60 5.22 15.18 -12.52
N GLY A 61 5.31 14.40 -13.60
CA GLY A 61 6.24 14.65 -14.70
C GLY A 61 5.88 15.89 -15.51
N VAL A 62 4.60 16.11 -15.83
CA VAL A 62 4.14 17.32 -16.54
C VAL A 62 4.39 18.56 -15.69
N LEU A 63 4.00 18.53 -14.41
CA LEU A 63 4.19 19.67 -13.50
C LEU A 63 5.68 19.92 -13.20
N GLY A 64 6.47 18.86 -13.05
CA GLY A 64 7.91 18.94 -12.76
C GLY A 64 8.74 19.50 -13.92
N ASN A 65 8.29 19.27 -15.17
CA ASN A 65 8.90 19.90 -16.35
C ASN A 65 8.66 21.41 -16.42
N ILE A 66 7.58 21.93 -15.80
CA ILE A 66 7.31 23.36 -15.71
C ILE A 66 8.14 23.98 -14.58
N ASP A 67 8.05 23.39 -13.38
CA ASP A 67 8.85 23.78 -12.23
C ASP A 67 9.00 22.57 -11.28
N PRO A 68 10.23 22.22 -10.84
CA PRO A 68 10.46 21.08 -9.95
C PRO A 68 9.68 21.12 -8.63
N HIS A 69 9.24 22.30 -8.17
CA HIS A 69 8.47 22.49 -6.95
C HIS A 69 6.96 22.38 -7.13
N LEU A 70 6.44 22.58 -8.35
CA LEU A 70 4.99 22.55 -8.63
C LEU A 70 4.30 21.23 -8.22
N PRO A 71 4.87 20.04 -8.49
CA PRO A 71 4.27 18.78 -8.04
C PRO A 71 4.00 18.75 -6.53
N PHE A 72 4.90 19.32 -5.73
CA PHE A 72 4.78 19.35 -4.27
C PHE A 72 3.68 20.30 -3.81
N TRP A 73 3.53 21.47 -4.44
CA TRP A 73 2.47 22.42 -4.13
C TRP A 73 1.08 21.87 -4.46
N VAL A 74 0.94 21.22 -5.62
CA VAL A 74 -0.32 20.58 -6.03
C VAL A 74 -0.66 19.43 -5.07
N ALA A 75 0.32 18.60 -4.71
CA ALA A 75 0.12 17.52 -3.73
C ALA A 75 -0.30 18.05 -2.35
N ALA A 76 0.27 19.18 -1.90
CA ALA A 76 -0.09 19.83 -0.65
C ALA A 76 -1.54 20.35 -0.68
N ALA A 77 -1.94 21.02 -1.77
CA ALA A 77 -3.31 21.49 -1.94
C ALA A 77 -4.34 20.36 -1.94
N LEU A 78 -4.07 19.27 -2.68
CA LEU A 78 -4.94 18.08 -2.70
C LEU A 78 -5.04 17.42 -1.31
N SER A 79 -3.92 17.33 -0.59
CA SER A 79 -3.90 16.77 0.77
C SER A 79 -4.68 17.62 1.76
N LEU A 80 -4.59 18.96 1.65
CA LEU A 80 -5.36 19.89 2.47
C LEU A 80 -6.86 19.77 2.18
N LEU A 81 -7.25 19.72 0.91
CA LEU A 81 -8.65 19.51 0.50
C LEU A 81 -9.21 18.19 1.03
N ASN A 82 -8.42 17.11 0.96
CA ASN A 82 -8.80 15.81 1.52
C ASN A 82 -8.96 15.88 3.06
N GLY A 83 -8.07 16.60 3.75
CA GLY A 83 -8.18 16.87 5.18
C GLY A 83 -9.43 17.65 5.55
N CYS A 84 -9.74 18.73 4.81
CA CYS A 84 -10.97 19.50 4.99
C CYS A 84 -12.23 18.64 4.75
N TYR A 85 -12.21 17.80 3.71
CA TYR A 85 -13.31 16.87 3.44
C TYR A 85 -13.52 15.90 4.61
N GLY A 86 -12.43 15.33 5.15
CA GLY A 86 -12.48 14.48 6.34
C GLY A 86 -13.05 15.20 7.57
N LEU A 87 -12.66 16.45 7.80
CA LEU A 87 -13.11 17.24 8.96
C LEU A 87 -14.57 17.67 8.88
N PHE A 88 -15.06 18.03 7.69
CA PHE A 88 -16.40 18.63 7.54
C PHE A 88 -17.48 17.65 7.05
N VAL A 89 -17.11 16.58 6.35
CA VAL A 89 -18.08 15.69 5.69
C VAL A 89 -18.15 14.32 6.34
N ILE A 90 -17.05 13.79 6.87
CA ILE A 90 -17.00 12.42 7.41
C ILE A 90 -17.52 12.42 8.86
N PRO A 91 -18.66 11.75 9.15
CA PRO A 91 -19.13 11.61 10.52
C PRO A 91 -18.26 10.63 11.30
N GLU A 92 -18.18 10.82 12.61
CA GLU A 92 -17.49 9.91 13.54
C GLU A 92 -18.07 8.48 13.42
N SER A 93 -17.21 7.48 13.12
CA SER A 93 -17.65 6.09 12.89
C SER A 93 -18.05 5.39 14.17
N LEU A 94 -17.46 5.75 15.32
CA LEU A 94 -17.70 5.05 16.58
C LEU A 94 -18.79 5.71 17.46
N PRO A 95 -19.76 4.92 17.94
CA PRO A 95 -20.67 5.35 19.02
C PRO A 95 -19.87 5.78 20.25
N GLN A 96 -20.37 6.78 21.00
CA GLN A 96 -19.67 7.33 22.18
C GLN A 96 -19.22 6.25 23.16
N ASP A 97 -20.03 5.20 23.32
CA ASP A 97 -19.82 4.11 24.28
C ASP A 97 -18.65 3.18 23.91
N LYS A 98 -18.26 3.16 22.63
CA LYS A 98 -17.12 2.37 22.14
C LYS A 98 -15.83 3.19 22.06
N ARG A 99 -15.89 4.51 22.28
CA ARG A 99 -14.73 5.40 22.20
C ARG A 99 -13.81 5.13 23.38
N THR A 100 -12.59 4.72 23.09
CA THR A 100 -11.56 4.53 24.11
C THR A 100 -10.75 5.80 24.25
N ALA A 101 -10.52 6.25 25.49
CA ALA A 101 -9.65 7.40 25.76
C ALA A 101 -8.23 7.13 25.25
N PHE A 102 -7.63 8.13 24.60
CA PHE A 102 -6.26 8.04 24.10
C PHE A 102 -5.29 7.78 25.27
N SER A 103 -4.46 6.75 25.15
CA SER A 103 -3.49 6.37 26.18
C SER A 103 -2.11 6.19 25.58
N TRP A 104 -1.17 7.04 26.01
CA TRP A 104 0.26 6.93 25.66
C TRP A 104 0.85 5.55 26.01
N LYS A 105 0.33 4.88 27.05
CA LYS A 105 0.77 3.53 27.43
C LYS A 105 0.40 2.45 26.41
N ARG A 106 -0.62 2.68 25.58
CA ARG A 106 -1.07 1.77 24.51
C ARG A 106 -0.40 2.06 23.16
N ALA A 107 0.13 3.27 22.96
CA ALA A 107 0.87 3.68 21.76
C ALA A 107 2.32 3.14 21.74
N ASN A 108 2.55 1.92 22.23
CA ASN A 108 3.87 1.32 22.30
C ASN A 108 4.07 0.31 21.14
N PRO A 109 4.95 0.59 20.17
CA PRO A 109 5.19 -0.30 19.03
C PRO A 109 5.75 -1.67 19.47
N LEU A 110 6.39 -1.75 20.65
CA LEU A 110 6.88 -3.02 21.20
C LEU A 110 5.75 -3.92 21.72
N ALA A 111 4.58 -3.35 22.04
CA ALA A 111 3.42 -4.12 22.48
C ALA A 111 2.77 -4.92 21.32
N ALA A 112 2.90 -4.46 20.08
CA ALA A 112 2.51 -5.21 18.88
C ALA A 112 3.48 -6.40 18.68
N LEU A 113 4.78 -6.20 18.90
CA LEU A 113 5.78 -7.28 18.84
C LEU A 113 5.52 -8.39 19.87
N LYS A 114 5.05 -8.02 21.07
CA LYS A 114 4.64 -8.97 22.11
C LYS A 114 3.40 -9.77 21.72
N LEU A 115 2.43 -9.15 21.04
CA LEU A 115 1.23 -9.80 20.52
C LEU A 115 1.57 -10.77 19.37
N LEU A 116 2.50 -10.40 18.48
CA LEU A 116 2.97 -11.32 17.45
C LEU A 116 3.60 -12.58 18.07
N ARG A 117 4.36 -12.41 19.16
CA ARG A 117 4.97 -13.51 19.91
C ARG A 117 4.00 -14.42 20.65
N SER A 118 2.77 -14.00 20.94
CA SER A 118 1.82 -14.85 21.67
C SER A 118 1.18 -15.94 20.80
N HIS A 119 1.18 -15.79 19.47
CA HIS A 119 0.63 -16.81 18.56
C HIS A 119 1.66 -17.21 17.50
N ARG A 120 2.07 -18.49 17.51
CA ARG A 120 3.06 -19.04 16.57
C ARG A 120 2.68 -18.84 15.09
N ASN A 121 1.38 -18.90 14.79
CA ASN A 121 0.85 -18.69 13.44
C ASN A 121 0.90 -17.20 13.01
N LEU A 122 0.76 -16.25 13.95
CA LEU A 122 0.85 -14.82 13.65
C LEU A 122 2.27 -14.40 13.31
N ILE A 123 3.29 -14.92 14.00
CA ILE A 123 4.69 -14.68 13.64
C ILE A 123 4.98 -15.12 12.20
N GLY A 124 4.46 -16.28 11.77
CA GLY A 124 4.66 -16.76 10.41
C GLY A 124 4.07 -15.81 9.37
N LEU A 125 2.81 -15.40 9.55
CA LEU A 125 2.13 -14.46 8.66
C LEU A 125 2.76 -13.06 8.67
N ALA A 126 3.16 -12.57 9.85
CA ALA A 126 3.85 -11.28 9.98
C ALA A 126 5.23 -11.31 9.33
N SER A 127 5.95 -12.43 9.41
CA SER A 127 7.25 -12.60 8.74
C SER A 127 7.10 -12.58 7.21
N ILE A 128 6.05 -13.23 6.68
CA ILE A 128 5.70 -13.16 5.25
C ILE A 128 5.38 -11.71 4.85
N GLY A 129 4.57 -11.01 5.65
CA GLY A 129 4.24 -9.59 5.43
C GLY A 129 5.47 -8.69 5.44
N PHE A 130 6.38 -8.89 6.41
CA PHE A 130 7.63 -8.17 6.52
C PHE A 130 8.54 -8.38 5.30
N LEU A 131 8.80 -9.63 4.92
CA LEU A 131 9.63 -9.95 3.74
C LEU A 131 9.01 -9.39 2.46
N SER A 132 7.68 -9.48 2.33
CA SER A 132 6.95 -8.93 1.19
C SER A 132 7.08 -7.41 1.12
N ASN A 133 6.89 -6.71 2.24
CA ASN A 133 7.03 -5.26 2.31
C ASN A 133 8.47 -4.81 2.02
N LEU A 134 9.47 -5.50 2.60
CA LEU A 134 10.88 -5.26 2.32
C LEU A 134 11.17 -5.36 0.82
N SER A 135 10.68 -6.42 0.17
CA SER A 135 10.85 -6.62 -1.27
C SER A 135 10.19 -5.49 -2.09
N HIS A 136 9.01 -5.03 -1.66
CA HIS A 136 8.30 -3.93 -2.30
C HIS A 136 9.04 -2.59 -2.21
N VAL A 137 9.60 -2.29 -1.04
CA VAL A 137 10.35 -1.03 -0.79
C VAL A 137 11.65 -1.02 -1.57
N VAL A 138 12.37 -2.15 -1.61
CA VAL A 138 13.61 -2.29 -2.38
C VAL A 138 13.35 -2.07 -3.87
N LEU A 139 12.27 -2.65 -4.41
CA LEU A 139 11.86 -2.44 -5.80
C LEU A 139 11.60 -0.95 -6.08
N ASN A 140 10.74 -0.29 -5.31
CA ASN A 140 10.41 1.12 -5.53
C ASN A 140 11.63 2.04 -5.43
N SER A 141 12.53 1.76 -4.49
CA SER A 141 13.71 2.60 -4.25
C SER A 141 14.78 2.45 -5.34
N THR A 142 14.86 1.26 -5.97
CA THR A 142 15.93 0.94 -6.92
C THR A 142 15.46 1.01 -8.38
N PHE A 143 14.16 0.87 -8.64
CA PHE A 143 13.60 0.70 -9.98
C PHE A 143 14.06 1.77 -10.98
N VAL A 144 13.92 3.06 -10.63
CA VAL A 144 14.25 4.17 -11.55
C VAL A 144 15.74 4.17 -11.90
N LEU A 145 16.61 3.94 -10.90
CA LEU A 145 18.06 3.87 -11.08
C LEU A 145 18.45 2.63 -11.92
N TYR A 146 17.85 1.48 -11.62
CA TYR A 146 18.10 0.23 -12.32
C TYR A 146 17.68 0.32 -13.79
N ALA A 147 16.48 0.84 -14.06
CA ALA A 147 15.95 1.00 -15.41
C ALA A 147 16.80 2.00 -16.23
N GLY A 148 17.20 3.12 -15.63
CA GLY A 148 18.09 4.09 -16.26
C GLY A 148 19.45 3.50 -16.58
N TYR A 149 20.08 2.77 -15.65
CA TYR A 149 21.40 2.18 -15.88
C TYR A 149 21.38 1.01 -16.87
N ARG A 150 20.48 0.03 -16.68
CA ARG A 150 20.48 -1.24 -17.41
C ARG A 150 19.85 -1.15 -18.80
N TYR A 151 18.78 -0.37 -18.93
CA TYR A 151 17.98 -0.27 -20.16
C TYR A 151 18.05 1.10 -20.83
N GLN A 152 18.77 2.07 -20.23
CA GLN A 152 18.87 3.44 -20.73
C GLN A 152 17.49 4.09 -20.91
N TRP A 153 16.55 3.71 -20.04
CA TRP A 153 15.20 4.29 -20.03
C TRP A 153 15.25 5.75 -19.62
N ASN A 154 14.56 6.58 -20.40
CA ASN A 154 14.36 7.99 -20.07
C ASN A 154 13.16 8.16 -19.13
N GLU A 155 12.91 9.39 -18.69
CA GLU A 155 11.79 9.72 -17.78
C GLU A 155 10.42 9.29 -18.33
N ARG A 156 10.22 9.34 -19.65
CA ARG A 156 8.97 8.93 -20.28
C ARG A 156 8.77 7.42 -20.19
N ASP A 157 9.81 6.64 -20.45
CA ASP A 157 9.75 5.17 -20.38
C ASP A 157 9.45 4.69 -18.95
N VAL A 158 10.10 5.31 -17.95
CA VAL A 158 9.84 5.05 -16.54
C VAL A 158 8.40 5.42 -16.16
N GLY A 159 7.92 6.58 -16.62
CA GLY A 159 6.55 7.03 -16.41
C GLY A 159 5.51 6.07 -17.02
N LEU A 160 5.74 5.60 -18.24
CA LEU A 160 4.88 4.61 -18.90
C LEU A 160 4.87 3.27 -18.17
N ALA A 161 6.02 2.80 -17.66
CA ALA A 161 6.10 1.59 -16.87
C ALA A 161 5.34 1.73 -15.54
N MET A 162 5.43 2.87 -14.86
CA MET A 162 4.64 3.13 -13.65
C MET A 162 3.14 3.22 -13.95
N ALA A 163 2.76 3.81 -15.08
CA ALA A 163 1.38 3.84 -15.53
C ALA A 163 0.83 2.42 -15.77
N LEU A 164 1.63 1.56 -16.40
CA LEU A 164 1.29 0.15 -16.60
C LEU A 164 1.12 -0.59 -15.26
N VAL A 165 2.01 -0.39 -14.30
CA VAL A 165 1.87 -0.94 -12.93
C VAL A 165 0.55 -0.49 -12.30
N GLY A 166 0.21 0.80 -12.40
CA GLY A 166 -1.04 1.34 -11.84
C GLY A 166 -2.29 0.75 -12.51
N ILE A 167 -2.30 0.62 -13.84
CA ILE A 167 -3.40 0.03 -14.60
C ILE A 167 -3.59 -1.45 -14.23
N CYS A 168 -2.51 -2.24 -14.25
CA CYS A 168 -2.55 -3.64 -13.87
C CYS A 168 -2.96 -3.81 -12.40
N SER A 169 -2.46 -2.95 -11.50
CA SER A 169 -2.86 -2.97 -10.09
C SER A 169 -4.33 -2.64 -9.92
N MET A 170 -4.88 -1.67 -10.66
CA MET A 170 -6.30 -1.35 -10.63
C MET A 170 -7.15 -2.55 -11.09
N ILE A 171 -6.75 -3.23 -12.17
CA ILE A 171 -7.44 -4.42 -12.69
C ILE A 171 -7.38 -5.56 -11.66
N VAL A 172 -6.20 -5.84 -11.11
CA VAL A 172 -6.02 -6.93 -10.14
C VAL A 172 -6.75 -6.63 -8.83
N GLN A 173 -6.53 -5.47 -8.23
CA GLN A 173 -7.11 -5.10 -6.93
C GLN A 173 -8.62 -4.86 -7.02
N GLY A 174 -9.08 -4.19 -8.08
CA GLY A 174 -10.51 -3.89 -8.28
C GLY A 174 -11.31 -5.07 -8.84
N GLY A 175 -10.72 -5.86 -9.74
CA GLY A 175 -11.41 -6.91 -10.49
C GLY A 175 -11.08 -8.34 -10.07
N LEU A 176 -9.81 -8.67 -9.82
CA LEU A 176 -9.36 -10.06 -9.66
C LEU A 176 -9.38 -10.56 -8.20
N VAL A 177 -8.97 -9.73 -7.24
CA VAL A 177 -8.81 -10.13 -5.82
C VAL A 177 -10.10 -10.73 -5.26
N ARG A 178 -11.22 -10.01 -5.39
CA ARG A 178 -12.49 -10.40 -4.77
C ARG A 178 -13.05 -11.74 -5.30
N PRO A 179 -13.22 -11.97 -6.61
CA PRO A 179 -13.72 -13.25 -7.12
C PRO A 179 -12.75 -14.40 -6.82
N PHE A 180 -11.44 -14.16 -6.90
CA PHE A 180 -10.44 -15.19 -6.65
C PHE A 180 -10.48 -15.65 -5.19
N VAL A 181 -10.49 -14.72 -4.22
CA VAL A 181 -10.59 -15.04 -2.80
C VAL A 181 -11.92 -15.74 -2.48
N ARG A 182 -13.03 -15.34 -3.14
CA ARG A 182 -14.33 -15.99 -2.93
C ARG A 182 -14.36 -17.44 -3.43
N HIS A 183 -13.68 -17.74 -4.54
CA HIS A 183 -13.70 -19.07 -5.15
C HIS A 183 -12.64 -20.01 -4.57
N PHE A 184 -11.43 -19.52 -4.31
CA PHE A 184 -10.29 -20.35 -3.90
C PHE A 184 -9.87 -20.17 -2.42
N GLY A 185 -10.43 -19.17 -1.73
CA GLY A 185 -10.13 -18.86 -0.34
C GLY A 185 -8.88 -17.99 -0.13
N GLU A 186 -8.77 -17.41 1.07
CA GLU A 186 -7.69 -16.48 1.46
C GLU A 186 -6.29 -17.14 1.42
N ARG A 187 -6.17 -18.40 1.87
CA ARG A 187 -4.89 -19.12 1.89
C ARG A 187 -4.33 -19.36 0.48
N THR A 188 -5.18 -19.78 -0.45
CA THR A 188 -4.79 -20.02 -1.84
C THR A 188 -4.43 -18.70 -2.53
N ALA A 189 -5.21 -17.64 -2.30
CA ALA A 189 -4.91 -16.31 -2.81
C ALA A 189 -3.55 -15.78 -2.32
N LEU A 190 -3.24 -15.97 -1.03
CA LEU A 190 -1.93 -15.62 -0.47
C LEU A 190 -0.79 -16.38 -1.16
N LEU A 191 -0.90 -17.70 -1.28
CA LEU A 191 0.14 -18.54 -1.90
C LEU A 191 0.33 -18.22 -3.38
N CYS A 192 -0.75 -18.10 -4.16
CA CYS A 192 -0.68 -17.73 -5.56
C CYS A 192 -0.07 -16.33 -5.75
N GLY A 193 -0.43 -15.37 -4.89
CA GLY A 193 0.18 -14.04 -4.89
C GLY A 193 1.68 -14.09 -4.64
N LEU A 194 2.13 -14.82 -3.62
CA LEU A 194 3.55 -14.96 -3.28
C LEU A 194 4.35 -15.67 -4.38
N ILE A 195 3.81 -16.74 -4.97
CA ILE A 195 4.45 -17.46 -6.09
C ILE A 195 4.57 -16.54 -7.30
N SER A 196 3.50 -15.81 -7.64
CA SER A 196 3.52 -14.84 -8.72
C SER A 196 4.54 -13.72 -8.47
N GLY A 197 4.64 -13.25 -7.22
CA GLY A 197 5.65 -12.28 -6.81
C GLY A 197 7.07 -12.81 -7.02
N ALA A 198 7.35 -14.03 -6.57
CA ALA A 198 8.66 -14.67 -6.77
C ALA A 198 9.02 -14.80 -8.26
N ILE A 199 8.08 -15.20 -9.11
CA ILE A 199 8.26 -15.25 -10.56
C ILE A 199 8.54 -13.85 -11.12
N GLY A 200 7.76 -12.83 -10.71
CA GLY A 200 7.94 -11.45 -11.16
C GLY A 200 9.31 -10.87 -10.78
N PHE A 201 9.76 -11.10 -9.54
CA PHE A 201 11.10 -10.69 -9.09
C PHE A 201 12.22 -11.45 -9.82
N ALA A 202 12.05 -12.74 -10.08
CA ALA A 202 13.01 -13.51 -10.88
C ALA A 202 13.12 -12.96 -12.30
N ILE A 203 11.98 -12.61 -12.92
CA ILE A 203 11.94 -11.96 -14.24
C ILE A 203 12.68 -10.61 -14.18
N PHE A 204 12.42 -9.76 -13.18
CA PHE A 204 13.13 -8.48 -13.06
C PHE A 204 14.65 -8.64 -12.93
N GLY A 205 15.11 -9.63 -12.16
CA GLY A 205 16.54 -9.89 -11.97
C GLY A 205 17.23 -10.47 -13.22
N LEU A 206 16.53 -11.29 -14.00
CA LEU A 206 17.07 -11.99 -15.17
C LEU A 206 16.77 -11.30 -16.51
N ALA A 207 15.91 -10.27 -16.53
CA ALA A 207 15.41 -9.65 -17.76
C ALA A 207 16.56 -9.05 -18.60
N PRO A 208 16.86 -9.63 -19.79
CA PRO A 208 17.92 -9.13 -20.65
C PRO A 208 17.51 -7.83 -21.35
N THR A 209 16.21 -7.60 -21.54
CA THR A 209 15.63 -6.45 -22.24
C THR A 209 14.50 -5.82 -21.43
N GLY A 210 14.23 -4.55 -21.71
CA GLY A 210 13.15 -3.80 -21.06
C GLY A 210 11.76 -4.43 -21.29
N THR A 211 11.52 -5.06 -22.44
CA THR A 211 10.24 -5.74 -22.72
C THR A 211 10.02 -6.96 -21.81
N VAL A 212 11.07 -7.73 -21.53
CA VAL A 212 10.99 -8.86 -20.59
C VAL A 212 10.74 -8.33 -19.17
N PHE A 213 11.32 -7.18 -18.82
CA PHE A 213 11.02 -6.50 -17.56
C PHE A 213 9.52 -6.14 -17.48
N LEU A 214 8.91 -5.60 -18.53
CA LEU A 214 7.47 -5.27 -18.55
C LEU A 214 6.57 -6.50 -18.31
N ILE A 215 6.98 -7.70 -18.75
CA ILE A 215 6.24 -8.94 -18.45
C ILE A 215 6.26 -9.22 -16.93
N GLY A 216 7.36 -8.93 -16.24
CA GLY A 216 7.48 -9.06 -14.79
C GLY A 216 6.48 -8.19 -14.02
N ILE A 217 6.04 -7.07 -14.60
CA ILE A 217 5.00 -6.21 -14.01
C ILE A 217 3.66 -6.96 -13.89
N LEU A 218 3.31 -7.78 -14.87
CA LEU A 218 2.07 -8.56 -14.83
C LEU A 218 2.08 -9.56 -13.66
N PHE A 219 3.21 -10.19 -13.40
CA PHE A 219 3.36 -11.13 -12.28
C PHE A 219 3.41 -10.43 -10.92
N THR A 220 4.09 -9.29 -10.84
CA THR A 220 4.19 -8.51 -9.58
C THR A 220 2.89 -7.77 -9.23
N THR A 221 2.02 -7.48 -10.20
CA THR A 221 0.69 -6.92 -9.91
C THR A 221 -0.24 -7.97 -9.29
N VAL A 222 -0.17 -9.22 -9.74
CA VAL A 222 -0.86 -10.37 -9.11
C VAL A 222 -0.35 -10.66 -7.70
N TRP A 223 0.92 -10.35 -7.40
CA TRP A 223 1.43 -10.39 -6.02
C TRP A 223 0.70 -9.44 -5.07
N GLY A 224 0.09 -8.37 -5.58
CA GLY A 224 -0.76 -7.47 -4.80
C GLY A 224 -1.93 -8.14 -4.07
N MET A 225 -2.34 -9.35 -4.48
CA MET A 225 -3.36 -10.14 -3.77
C MET A 225 -2.88 -10.67 -2.41
N ALA A 226 -1.57 -10.81 -2.21
CA ALA A 226 -0.99 -11.38 -0.99
C ALA A 226 -1.24 -10.51 0.24
N GLY A 227 -1.25 -9.18 0.09
CA GLY A 227 -1.49 -8.23 1.19
C GLY A 227 -2.88 -8.39 1.83
N PRO A 228 -3.96 -8.19 1.06
CA PRO A 228 -5.34 -8.35 1.58
C PRO A 228 -5.63 -9.76 2.09
N ALA A 229 -5.14 -10.80 1.40
CA ALA A 229 -5.33 -12.19 1.81
C ALA A 229 -4.60 -12.53 3.11
N GLY A 230 -3.35 -12.06 3.26
CA GLY A 230 -2.57 -12.22 4.49
C GLY A 230 -3.22 -11.49 5.66
N MET A 231 -3.72 -10.27 5.44
CA MET A 231 -4.46 -9.52 6.45
C MET A 231 -5.72 -10.25 6.90
N GLY A 232 -6.51 -10.80 5.96
CA GLY A 232 -7.68 -11.62 6.26
C GLY A 232 -7.36 -12.80 7.18
N LEU A 233 -6.31 -13.57 6.85
CA LEU A 233 -5.86 -14.70 7.67
C LEU A 233 -5.41 -14.26 9.08
N MET A 234 -4.66 -13.16 9.20
CA MET A 234 -4.21 -12.66 10.50
C MET A 234 -5.39 -12.23 11.38
N THR A 235 -6.41 -11.58 10.81
CA THR A 235 -7.61 -11.15 11.58
C THR A 235 -8.44 -12.31 12.12
N ARG A 236 -8.34 -13.52 11.53
CA ARG A 236 -8.99 -14.74 12.04
C ARG A 236 -8.24 -15.38 13.20
N CYS A 237 -6.96 -15.06 13.38
CA CYS A 237 -6.12 -15.59 14.45
C CYS A 237 -6.16 -14.76 15.75
N VAL A 238 -6.82 -13.60 15.73
CA VAL A 238 -6.92 -12.69 16.88
C VAL A 238 -8.39 -12.41 17.22
N GLY A 239 -8.67 -12.15 18.51
CA GLY A 239 -10.00 -11.73 18.96
C GLY A 239 -10.35 -10.32 18.46
N ALA A 240 -11.64 -9.98 18.46
CA ALA A 240 -12.13 -8.65 18.06
C ALA A 240 -11.43 -7.50 18.82
N ASP A 241 -11.10 -7.75 20.10
CA ASP A 241 -10.46 -6.78 21.00
C ASP A 241 -8.97 -6.54 20.67
N GLU A 242 -8.36 -7.39 19.84
CA GLU A 242 -6.95 -7.36 19.48
C GLU A 242 -6.71 -6.94 18.02
N GLN A 243 -7.76 -6.82 17.20
CA GLN A 243 -7.63 -6.45 15.78
C GLN A 243 -7.00 -5.07 15.57
N GLY A 244 -7.35 -4.08 16.39
CA GLY A 244 -6.74 -2.75 16.33
C GLY A 244 -5.24 -2.76 16.67
N ARG A 245 -4.80 -3.70 17.54
CA ARG A 245 -3.37 -3.89 17.88
C ARG A 245 -2.61 -4.71 16.85
N LEU A 246 -3.31 -5.47 16.02
CA LEU A 246 -2.74 -6.23 14.90
C LEU A 246 -2.56 -5.33 13.65
N GLN A 247 -3.45 -4.36 13.46
CA GLN A 247 -3.43 -3.44 12.31
C GLN A 247 -2.45 -2.27 12.47
N GLY A 248 -2.11 -1.91 13.71
CA GLY A 248 -1.11 -0.88 14.03
C GLY A 248 0.27 -1.47 14.23
#